data_AF-A0AA37LQV2-F1
#
_entry.id   AF-A0AA37LQV2-F1
#
_cell.length_a   1.000
_cell.length_b   1.000
_cell.length_c   1.000
_cell.angle_alpha   90.00
_cell.angle_beta   90.00
_cell.angle_gamma   90.00
#
_symmetry.space_group_name_H-M   'P 1'
#
loop_
_entity.id
_entity.type
_entity.pdbx_description
1 polymer ?
#
loop_
_entity_poly.entity_id
_entity_poly.type
_entity_poly.pdbx_seq_one_letter_code
_entity_poly.pdbx_strand_id
1 'polypeptide(L)'
;MSPGGSFTAIPTIDLSLANNPASEARLLGQLRHALINVGFLYIVNHGVTENTVSDVVEALPKLFALPAEAKDEMALRNSPHFLGYSGDGSETTAGKSDRREQVEFATELEDGWRVGLPLEERLRGPNQVRTAIPSTTTLSHSL
;
A
#
# COMPACT_ATOMS: atom_id res chain seq x y z
N MET A 1 -3.06 19.78 -29.55
CA MET A 1 -4.10 18.89 -28.98
C MET A 1 -4.72 19.62 -27.82
N SER A 2 -6.00 19.98 -27.89
CA SER A 2 -6.72 20.52 -26.73
C SER A 2 -6.81 19.43 -25.65
N PRO A 3 -6.67 19.75 -24.35
CA PRO A 3 -6.79 18.75 -23.29
C PRO A 3 -8.21 18.17 -23.35
N GLY A 4 -8.31 16.90 -23.75
CA GLY A 4 -9.57 16.18 -23.83
C GLY A 4 -10.06 15.83 -22.43
N GLY A 5 -11.17 16.44 -22.03
CA GLY A 5 -12.05 15.96 -20.96
C GLY A 5 -11.69 16.39 -19.54
N SER A 6 -12.26 17.50 -19.07
CA SER A 6 -12.44 17.73 -17.63
C SER A 6 -13.59 16.86 -17.12
N PHE A 7 -13.30 15.89 -16.25
CA PHE A 7 -14.35 15.19 -15.49
C PHE A 7 -14.92 16.12 -14.41
N THR A 8 -16.18 15.93 -14.01
CA THR A 8 -16.84 16.75 -12.98
C THR A 8 -16.94 16.06 -11.63
N ALA A 9 -16.64 14.75 -11.57
CA ALA A 9 -16.66 13.94 -10.36
C ALA A 9 -15.72 12.73 -10.49
N ILE A 10 -15.22 12.24 -9.37
CA ILE A 10 -14.49 10.96 -9.30
C ILE A 10 -15.53 9.83 -9.31
N PRO A 11 -15.47 8.87 -10.25
CA PRO A 11 -16.40 7.75 -10.30
C PRO A 11 -16.33 6.86 -9.06
N THR A 12 -17.49 6.45 -8.54
CA THR A 12 -17.60 5.38 -7.56
C THR A 12 -18.04 4.09 -8.25
N ILE A 13 -17.24 3.03 -8.10
CA ILE A 13 -17.45 1.74 -8.76
C ILE A 13 -17.87 0.69 -7.73
N ASP A 14 -18.98 0.01 -8.00
CA ASP A 14 -19.46 -1.11 -7.21
C ASP A 14 -18.76 -2.40 -7.65
N LEU A 15 -17.84 -2.91 -6.82
CA LEU A 15 -17.07 -4.11 -7.15
C LEU A 15 -17.90 -5.39 -7.06
N SER A 16 -19.04 -5.38 -6.36
CA SER A 16 -19.91 -6.56 -6.26
C SER A 16 -20.50 -7.00 -7.60
N LEU A 17 -20.49 -6.11 -8.61
CA LEU A 17 -20.85 -6.44 -10.00
C LEU A 17 -19.93 -7.51 -10.61
N ALA A 18 -18.74 -7.73 -10.08
CA ALA A 18 -17.85 -8.80 -10.49
C ALA A 18 -18.38 -10.19 -10.10
N ASN A 19 -19.31 -10.28 -9.14
CA ASN A 19 -19.88 -11.54 -8.67
C ASN A 19 -20.95 -12.11 -9.60
N ASN A 20 -21.30 -11.39 -10.68
CA ASN A 20 -22.30 -11.82 -11.65
C ASN A 20 -21.79 -11.59 -13.09
N PRO A 21 -21.62 -12.64 -13.91
CA PRO A 21 -21.17 -12.51 -15.30
C PRO A 21 -22.03 -11.55 -16.14
N ALA A 22 -23.34 -11.43 -15.84
CA ALA A 22 -24.23 -10.53 -16.57
C ALA A 22 -23.91 -9.03 -16.35
N SER A 23 -23.24 -8.68 -15.26
CA SER A 23 -22.83 -7.30 -14.94
C SER A 23 -21.36 -7.00 -15.25
N GLU A 24 -20.57 -8.00 -15.66
CA GLU A 24 -19.14 -7.86 -15.91
C GLU A 24 -18.83 -6.79 -16.97
N ALA A 25 -19.52 -6.83 -18.12
CA ALA A 25 -19.31 -5.86 -19.19
C ALA A 25 -19.57 -4.41 -18.74
N ARG A 26 -20.56 -4.21 -17.86
CA ARG A 26 -20.87 -2.90 -17.28
C ARG A 26 -19.75 -2.44 -16.35
N LEU A 27 -19.31 -3.31 -15.43
CA LEU A 27 -18.20 -3.03 -14.52
C LEU A 27 -16.93 -2.65 -15.28
N LEU A 28 -16.55 -3.46 -16.29
CA LEU A 28 -15.38 -3.21 -17.12
C LEU A 28 -15.48 -1.89 -17.90
N GLY A 29 -16.68 -1.54 -18.39
CA GLY A 29 -16.92 -0.24 -19.03
C GLY A 29 -16.71 0.94 -18.07
N GLN A 30 -17.19 0.84 -16.84
CA GLN A 30 -17.00 1.85 -15.80
C GLN A 30 -15.53 1.97 -15.39
N LEU A 31 -14.85 0.83 -15.17
CA LEU A 31 -13.42 0.79 -14.85
C LEU A 31 -12.58 1.41 -15.95
N ARG A 32 -12.82 1.03 -17.21
CA ARG A 32 -12.11 1.62 -18.36
C ARG A 32 -12.33 3.12 -18.43
N HIS A 33 -13.55 3.61 -18.21
CA HIS A 33 -13.81 5.03 -18.23
C HIS A 33 -13.03 5.77 -17.14
N ALA A 34 -13.08 5.28 -15.90
CA ALA A 34 -12.38 5.87 -14.77
C ALA A 34 -10.86 5.87 -14.99
N LEU A 35 -10.27 4.74 -15.43
CA LEU A 35 -8.82 4.62 -15.61
C LEU A 35 -8.29 5.46 -16.78
N ILE A 36 -9.01 5.55 -17.89
CA ILE A 36 -8.52 6.21 -19.12
C ILE A 36 -8.87 7.69 -19.18
N ASN A 37 -10.02 8.10 -18.63
CA ASN A 37 -10.53 9.47 -18.79
C ASN A 37 -10.51 10.30 -17.50
N VAL A 38 -10.42 9.65 -16.33
CA VAL A 38 -10.41 10.35 -15.03
C VAL A 38 -9.06 10.22 -14.32
N GLY A 39 -8.49 9.01 -14.29
CA GLY A 39 -7.27 8.68 -13.56
C GLY A 39 -7.48 8.37 -12.07
N PHE A 40 -8.71 8.51 -11.56
CA PHE A 40 -9.08 8.25 -10.16
C PHE A 40 -10.43 7.54 -10.08
N LEU A 41 -10.65 6.80 -9.00
CA LEU A 41 -11.92 6.13 -8.67
C LEU A 41 -12.04 5.89 -7.16
N TYR A 42 -13.28 5.80 -6.69
CA TYR A 42 -13.63 5.14 -5.44
C TYR A 42 -14.18 3.74 -5.74
N ILE A 43 -13.98 2.80 -4.83
CA ILE A 43 -14.56 1.46 -4.91
C ILE A 43 -15.45 1.25 -3.68
N VAL A 44 -16.64 0.70 -3.90
CA VAL A 44 -17.56 0.26 -2.84
C VAL A 44 -17.88 -1.22 -3.01
N ASN A 45 -18.41 -1.84 -1.96
CA ASN A 45 -18.75 -3.27 -1.93
C ASN A 45 -17.56 -4.17 -2.34
N HIS A 46 -16.35 -3.80 -1.92
CA HIS A 46 -15.09 -4.48 -2.24
C HIS A 46 -14.85 -5.78 -1.46
N GLY A 47 -15.69 -6.10 -0.48
CA GLY A 47 -15.57 -7.32 0.33
C GLY A 47 -14.59 -7.24 1.51
N VAL A 48 -13.68 -6.26 1.55
CA VAL A 48 -12.89 -5.95 2.77
C VAL A 48 -13.82 -5.57 3.91
N THR A 49 -13.64 -6.20 5.07
CA THR A 49 -14.49 -5.98 6.25
C THR A 49 -14.19 -4.63 6.90
N GLU A 50 -15.20 -4.02 7.55
CA GLU A 50 -15.01 -2.77 8.30
C GLU A 50 -14.01 -2.94 9.44
N ASN A 51 -13.98 -4.12 10.09
CA ASN A 51 -13.01 -4.43 11.15
C ASN A 51 -11.58 -4.35 10.64
N THR A 52 -11.28 -4.93 9.48
CA THR A 52 -9.93 -4.85 8.88
C THR A 52 -9.49 -3.41 8.68
N VAL A 53 -10.39 -2.53 8.22
CA VAL A 53 -10.09 -1.10 8.04
C VAL A 53 -9.88 -0.42 9.39
N SER A 54 -10.77 -0.66 10.37
CA SER A 54 -10.67 -0.09 11.72
C SER A 54 -9.37 -0.49 12.41
N ASP A 55 -9.00 -1.77 12.35
CA ASP A 55 -7.78 -2.31 12.97
C ASP A 55 -6.53 -1.61 12.46
N VAL A 56 -6.44 -1.38 11.14
CA VAL A 56 -5.32 -0.64 10.53
C VAL A 56 -5.33 0.83 10.97
N VAL A 57 -6.49 1.49 10.89
CA VAL A 57 -6.63 2.91 11.29
C VAL A 57 -6.25 3.12 12.76
N GLU A 58 -6.59 2.17 13.64
CA GLU A 58 -6.24 2.22 15.06
C GLU A 58 -4.78 1.87 15.36
N ALA A 59 -4.14 1.06 14.50
CA ALA A 59 -2.74 0.68 14.67
C ALA A 59 -1.78 1.80 14.25
N LEU A 60 -2.09 2.55 13.17
CA LEU A 60 -1.19 3.54 12.59
C LEU A 60 -0.72 4.63 13.59
N PRO A 61 -1.59 5.28 14.40
CA PRO A 61 -1.13 6.27 15.37
C PRO A 61 -0.21 5.69 16.44
N LYS A 62 -0.44 4.43 16.85
CA LYS A 62 0.38 3.74 17.86
C LYS A 62 1.77 3.44 17.30
N LEU A 63 1.84 2.99 16.05
CA LEU A 63 3.08 2.75 15.32
C LEU A 63 3.91 4.03 15.19
N PHE A 64 3.31 5.13 14.75
CA PHE A 64 4.03 6.40 14.59
C PHE A 64 4.28 7.14 15.91
N ALA A 65 3.68 6.71 17.02
CA ALA A 65 4.00 7.20 18.36
C ALA A 65 5.19 6.46 19.02
N LEU A 66 5.72 5.40 18.39
CA LEU A 66 6.87 4.67 18.93
C LEU A 66 8.10 5.59 19.10
N PRO A 67 8.98 5.30 20.09
CA PRO A 67 10.26 5.98 20.22
C PRO A 67 11.12 5.87 18.96
N ALA A 68 12.02 6.83 18.78
CA ALA A 68 12.90 6.87 17.60
C ALA A 68 13.73 5.59 17.45
N GLU A 69 14.19 5.02 18.56
CA GLU A 69 14.99 3.80 18.60
C GLU A 69 14.19 2.59 18.05
N ALA A 70 12.93 2.45 18.45
CA ALA A 70 12.06 1.39 17.97
C ALA A 70 11.72 1.56 16.48
N LYS A 71 11.55 2.80 16.00
CA LYS A 71 11.39 3.09 14.56
C LYS A 71 12.67 2.79 13.79
N ASP A 72 13.83 3.01 14.41
CA ASP A 72 15.13 2.76 13.81
C ASP A 72 15.43 1.26 13.65
N GLU A 73 14.98 0.44 14.60
CA GLU A 73 15.08 -1.03 14.52
C GLU A 73 14.35 -1.59 13.29
N MET A 74 13.25 -0.96 12.87
CA MET A 74 12.49 -1.36 11.68
C MET A 74 12.84 -0.55 10.42
N ALA A 75 13.89 0.27 10.42
CA ALA A 75 14.20 1.18 9.32
C ALA A 75 14.51 0.44 8.01
N LEU A 76 14.06 0.97 6.87
CA LEU A 76 14.22 0.29 5.57
C LEU A 76 15.68 -0.06 5.26
N ARG A 77 16.62 0.75 5.72
CA ARG A 77 18.07 0.59 5.48
C ARG A 77 18.67 -0.65 6.15
N ASN A 78 17.98 -1.22 7.14
CA ASN A 78 18.42 -2.43 7.84
C ASN A 78 18.16 -3.70 7.00
N SER A 79 17.48 -3.58 5.87
CA SER A 79 17.13 -4.68 4.97
C SER A 79 17.47 -4.36 3.52
N PRO A 80 17.87 -5.36 2.71
CA PRO A 80 18.03 -5.14 1.28
C PRO A 80 16.69 -5.02 0.55
N HIS A 81 15.55 -5.34 1.20
CA HIS A 81 14.27 -5.63 0.55
C HIS A 81 13.36 -4.43 0.24
N PHE A 82 13.79 -3.20 0.54
CA PHE A 82 12.96 -1.98 0.43
C PHE A 82 11.66 -2.05 1.26
N LEU A 83 11.70 -2.72 2.41
CA LEU A 83 10.59 -2.80 3.37
C LEU A 83 11.07 -2.27 4.71
N GLY A 84 10.28 -1.44 5.39
CA GLY A 84 10.60 -0.89 6.71
C GLY A 84 10.14 0.54 6.90
N TYR A 85 10.73 1.22 7.88
CA TYR A 85 10.43 2.61 8.22
C TYR A 85 11.34 3.60 7.48
N SER A 86 10.73 4.69 7.02
CA SER A 86 11.38 5.85 6.42
C SER A 86 10.97 7.09 7.22
N GLY A 87 11.95 7.82 7.76
CA GLY A 87 11.70 8.98 8.61
C GLY A 87 11.30 10.25 7.86
N ASP A 88 10.85 11.25 8.61
CA ASP A 88 10.47 12.56 8.07
C ASP A 88 11.58 13.20 7.22
N GLY A 89 11.25 13.48 5.95
CA GLY A 89 12.17 14.09 5.00
C GLY A 89 13.18 13.13 4.35
N SER A 90 13.10 11.83 4.63
CA SER A 90 14.04 10.84 4.07
C SER A 90 13.85 10.57 2.58
N GLU A 91 12.63 10.73 2.06
CA GLU A 91 12.32 10.54 0.64
C GLU A 91 12.35 11.87 -0.13
N THR A 92 12.72 11.80 -1.41
CA THR A 92 12.80 12.98 -2.29
C THR A 92 11.99 12.74 -3.57
N THR A 93 10.95 13.55 -3.77
CA THR A 93 10.11 13.54 -4.97
C THR A 93 10.32 14.83 -5.78
N ALA A 94 10.65 14.71 -7.06
CA ALA A 94 10.93 15.84 -7.97
C ALA A 94 11.96 16.85 -7.41
N GLY A 95 12.98 16.34 -6.70
CA GLY A 95 14.05 17.14 -6.09
C GLY A 95 13.68 17.85 -4.79
N LYS A 96 12.49 17.60 -4.23
CA LYS A 96 12.07 18.13 -2.93
C LYS A 96 11.88 17.00 -1.93
N SER A 97 12.28 17.25 -0.70
CA SER A 97 12.10 16.32 0.42
C SER A 97 10.62 16.22 0.82
N ASP A 98 10.13 14.99 0.97
CA ASP A 98 8.76 14.70 1.36
C ASP A 98 8.64 14.71 2.89
N ARG A 99 7.81 15.61 3.42
CA ARG A 99 7.60 15.81 4.86
C ARG A 99 6.58 14.82 5.42
N ARG A 100 6.98 13.55 5.47
CA ARG A 100 6.20 12.42 5.99
C ARG A 100 7.10 11.37 6.63
N GLU A 101 6.57 10.70 7.63
CA GLU A 101 7.04 9.38 8.02
C GLU A 101 6.27 8.32 7.21
N GLN A 102 6.90 7.18 6.93
CA GLN A 102 6.33 6.09 6.15
C GLN A 102 6.79 4.74 6.71
N VAL A 103 5.94 3.73 6.55
CA VAL A 103 6.31 2.33 6.75
C VAL A 103 5.87 1.54 5.53
N GLU A 104 6.81 0.92 4.83
CA GLU A 104 6.55 0.03 3.71
C GLU A 104 6.48 -1.43 4.17
N PHE A 105 5.43 -2.12 3.76
CA PHE A 105 5.25 -3.56 3.98
C PHE A 105 4.65 -4.22 2.74
N ALA A 106 4.89 -5.52 2.59
CA ALA A 106 4.43 -6.33 1.48
C ALA A 106 4.06 -7.74 1.94
N THR A 107 3.81 -8.65 0.99
CA THR A 107 3.69 -10.08 1.28
C THR A 107 4.90 -10.57 2.06
N GLU A 108 4.67 -11.27 3.18
CA GLU A 108 5.77 -11.84 3.96
C GLU A 108 6.50 -12.93 3.16
N LEU A 109 7.80 -12.77 2.98
CA LEU A 109 8.67 -13.72 2.31
C LEU A 109 9.96 -13.94 3.13
N GLU A 110 10.63 -15.07 2.91
CA GLU A 110 11.94 -15.34 3.53
C GLU A 110 13.03 -14.48 2.88
N ASP A 111 14.07 -14.12 3.64
CA ASP A 111 15.25 -13.47 3.08
C ASP A 111 16.03 -14.50 2.25
N GLY A 112 15.85 -14.39 0.94
CA GLY A 112 16.60 -15.15 -0.02
C GLY A 112 17.75 -14.36 -0.64
N TRP A 113 17.98 -13.07 -0.36
CA TRP A 113 18.89 -12.26 -1.17
C TRP A 113 20.37 -12.54 -0.88
N ARG A 114 21.20 -12.50 -1.93
CA ARG A 114 22.66 -12.66 -1.86
C ARG A 114 23.35 -11.86 -2.96
N VAL A 115 24.61 -11.47 -2.72
CA VAL A 115 25.44 -10.78 -3.71
C VAL A 115 25.58 -11.63 -4.97
N GLY A 116 25.44 -11.00 -6.15
CA GLY A 116 25.54 -11.67 -7.45
C GLY A 116 24.20 -12.05 -8.08
N LEU A 117 23.09 -11.89 -7.37
CA LEU A 117 21.76 -12.06 -7.92
C LEU A 117 21.26 -10.83 -8.70
N PRO A 118 20.22 -11.01 -9.53
CA PRO A 118 19.45 -9.91 -10.08
C PRO A 118 18.90 -8.96 -9.00
N LEU A 119 18.73 -7.69 -9.35
CA LEU A 119 18.32 -6.64 -8.40
C LEU A 119 16.88 -6.82 -7.90
N GLU A 120 15.99 -7.41 -8.70
CA GLU A 120 14.61 -7.68 -8.33
C GLU A 120 14.47 -8.65 -7.14
N GLU A 121 15.49 -9.46 -6.85
CA GLU A 121 15.54 -10.30 -5.66
C GLU A 121 15.61 -9.45 -4.37
N ARG A 122 16.01 -8.18 -4.48
CA ARG A 122 15.93 -7.17 -3.41
C ARG A 122 14.53 -6.59 -3.21
N LEU A 123 13.50 -7.13 -3.84
CA LEU A 123 12.10 -6.76 -3.56
C LEU A 123 11.34 -7.89 -2.86
N ARG A 124 12.05 -8.94 -2.45
CA ARG A 124 11.50 -10.17 -1.87
C ARG A 124 12.19 -10.50 -0.56
N GLY A 125 11.48 -10.33 0.55
CA GLY A 125 11.98 -10.71 1.87
C GLY A 125 11.04 -10.30 3.00
N PRO A 126 11.50 -10.41 4.26
CA PRO A 126 10.63 -10.26 5.42
C PRO A 126 10.27 -8.80 5.67
N ASN A 127 9.07 -8.57 6.21
CA ASN A 127 8.68 -7.25 6.68
C ASN A 127 9.39 -6.91 7.98
N GLN A 128 9.90 -5.68 8.10
CA GLN A 128 10.56 -5.22 9.31
C GLN A 128 9.60 -4.75 10.41
N VAL A 129 8.33 -4.51 10.09
CA VAL A 129 7.35 -3.98 11.06
C VAL A 129 6.95 -4.99 12.16
N ARG A 130 7.20 -6.29 11.94
CA ARG A 130 6.86 -7.36 12.89
C ARG A 130 7.70 -7.37 14.15
N THR A 131 8.92 -6.84 14.11
CA THR A 131 9.81 -6.79 15.29
C THR A 131 9.37 -5.74 16.30
N ALA A 132 8.57 -4.75 15.90
CA ALA A 132 8.23 -3.59 16.73
C ALA A 132 6.76 -3.51 17.18
N ILE A 133 5.84 -4.27 16.55
CA ILE A 133 4.44 -4.35 16.98
C ILE A 133 4.24 -5.71 17.69
N PRO A 134 3.90 -5.74 18.99
CA PRO A 134 3.54 -6.97 19.68
C PRO A 134 2.43 -7.71 18.93
N SER A 135 2.51 -9.05 18.94
CA SER A 135 1.88 -10.05 18.06
C SER A 135 0.35 -10.04 17.88
N THR A 136 -0.36 -8.98 18.28
CA THR A 136 -1.82 -8.93 18.25
C THR A 136 -2.42 -8.51 16.91
N THR A 137 -1.64 -7.97 15.96
CA THR A 137 -2.18 -7.56 14.66
C THR A 137 -1.76 -8.54 13.57
N THR A 138 -2.53 -9.61 13.42
CA THR A 138 -2.45 -10.55 12.29
C THR A 138 -2.91 -9.84 11.01
N LEU A 139 -2.10 -8.95 10.44
CA LEU A 139 -2.36 -8.35 9.11
C LEU A 139 -1.90 -9.26 7.95
N SER A 140 -1.31 -10.42 8.25
CA SER A 140 -0.60 -11.25 7.26
C SER A 140 -1.38 -12.46 6.74
N HIS A 141 -2.58 -12.76 7.23
CA HIS A 141 -3.29 -14.02 6.88
C HIS A 141 -4.55 -13.83 6.04
N SER A 142 -4.76 -12.66 5.43
CA SER A 142 -5.95 -12.42 4.60
C SER A 142 -5.63 -11.60 3.36
N LEU A 143 -4.77 -12.15 2.50
CA LEU A 143 -4.72 -11.88 1.06
C LEU A 143 -4.44 -13.20 0.33
#